data_AF-A0A0L8V6T0-F1
#
_entry.id   AF-A0A0L8V6T0-F1
#
_cell.length_a   1.000
_cell.length_b   1.000
_cell.length_c   1.000
_cell.angle_alpha   90.00
_cell.angle_beta   90.00
_cell.angle_gamma   90.00
#
_symmetry.space_group_name_H-M   'P 1'
#
loop_
_entity.id
_entity.type
_entity.pdbx_description
1 polymer ?
#
loop_
_entity_poly.entity_id
_entity_poly.type
_entity_poly.pdbx_seq_one_letter_code
_entity_poly.pdbx_strand_id
1 'polypeptide(L)'
;MKVLVMYVNEFSYTPAEKNLEEAETVLNGKTIADAILAFIQVEEGDELKDVKSREKKLVNHLKWTARKNNCKRIILHSFAHLSESKASVEFTKSLFDEAEKRLQNADFETFQTPFGYFLDLKIDAPGYSLARIWATL
;
A
#
# COMPACT_ATOMS: atom_id res chain seq x y z
N MET A 1 -4.07 11.68 3.71
CA MET A 1 -3.90 10.48 2.84
C MET A 1 -5.17 9.66 2.83
N LYS A 2 -5.47 8.98 1.73
CA LYS A 2 -6.58 8.03 1.61
C LYS A 2 -6.05 6.60 1.53
N VAL A 3 -6.69 5.70 2.27
CA VAL A 3 -6.30 4.29 2.29
C VAL A 3 -7.53 3.42 2.15
N LEU A 4 -7.52 2.52 1.17
CA LEU A 4 -8.47 1.43 1.02
C LEU A 4 -7.74 0.13 1.31
N VAL A 5 -8.18 -0.58 2.33
CA VAL A 5 -7.63 -1.87 2.74
C VAL A 5 -8.57 -2.99 2.32
N MET A 6 -8.01 -4.05 1.75
CA MET A 6 -8.66 -5.32 1.51
C MET A 6 -7.87 -6.45 2.17
N TYR A 7 -8.53 -7.31 2.94
CA TYR A 7 -8.01 -8.65 3.16
C TYR A 7 -8.19 -9.45 1.86
N VAL A 8 -7.13 -10.12 1.44
CA VAL A 8 -7.10 -10.94 0.23
C VAL A 8 -6.68 -12.36 0.58
N ASN A 9 -7.40 -13.35 0.04
CA ASN A 9 -6.91 -14.73 0.03
C ASN A 9 -5.68 -14.82 -0.88
N GLU A 10 -5.70 -14.10 -1.99
CA GLU A 10 -4.61 -13.99 -2.94
C GLU A 10 -4.63 -12.63 -3.67
N PHE A 11 -3.46 -12.04 -3.80
CA PHE A 11 -3.22 -10.90 -4.68
C PHE A 11 -2.06 -11.20 -5.61
N SER A 12 -2.25 -10.95 -6.89
CA SER A 12 -1.20 -11.02 -7.90
C SER A 12 -1.12 -9.73 -8.69
N TYR A 13 0.09 -9.34 -9.07
CA TYR A 13 0.30 -8.28 -10.04
C TYR A 13 1.27 -8.71 -11.13
N THR A 14 1.12 -8.14 -12.32
CA THR A 14 2.10 -8.21 -13.42
C THR A 14 2.40 -6.79 -13.90
N PRO A 15 3.68 -6.36 -13.95
CA PRO A 15 4.04 -5.07 -14.53
C PRO A 15 3.62 -5.01 -16.01
N ALA A 16 2.87 -3.97 -16.38
CA ALA A 16 2.38 -3.78 -17.75
C ALA A 16 3.10 -2.61 -18.45
N GLU A 17 2.92 -1.39 -17.95
CA GLU A 17 3.47 -0.17 -18.56
C GLU A 17 4.22 0.67 -17.52
N LYS A 18 5.39 1.19 -17.92
CA LYS A 18 6.21 2.07 -17.09
C LYS A 18 5.71 3.51 -17.23
N ASN A 19 5.32 4.11 -16.11
CA ASN A 19 4.79 5.48 -16.05
C ASN A 19 5.85 6.51 -15.60
N LEU A 20 6.89 6.07 -14.88
CA LEU A 20 8.03 6.91 -14.51
C LEU A 20 9.28 6.42 -15.22
N GLU A 21 9.86 7.23 -16.11
CA GLU A 21 11.05 6.84 -16.88
C GLU A 21 12.23 6.42 -15.99
N GLU A 22 12.37 7.07 -14.83
CA GLU A 22 13.44 6.83 -13.86
C GLU A 22 13.20 5.63 -12.92
N ALA A 23 12.00 5.02 -12.93
CA ALA A 23 11.72 3.87 -12.08
C ALA A 23 12.59 2.66 -12.46
N GLU A 24 12.90 1.79 -11.50
CA GLU A 24 13.63 0.56 -11.79
C GLU A 24 12.85 -0.34 -12.75
N THR A 25 13.55 -1.03 -13.65
CA THR A 25 12.91 -1.98 -14.58
C THR A 25 12.44 -3.21 -13.82
N VAL A 26 11.12 -3.38 -13.68
CA VAL A 26 10.53 -4.57 -13.05
C VAL A 26 9.83 -5.41 -14.11
N LEU A 27 10.37 -6.61 -14.36
CA LEU A 27 9.86 -7.51 -15.39
C LEU A 27 8.97 -8.63 -14.84
N ASN A 28 9.13 -8.96 -13.56
CA ASN A 28 8.45 -10.09 -12.94
C ASN A 28 7.30 -9.60 -12.07
N GLY A 29 6.14 -10.24 -12.23
CA GLY A 29 5.03 -10.15 -11.29
C GLY A 29 5.30 -10.90 -9.99
N LYS A 30 4.35 -10.79 -9.06
CA LYS A 30 4.36 -11.55 -7.80
C LYS A 30 2.95 -11.94 -7.41
N THR A 31 2.83 -13.12 -6.79
CA THR A 31 1.61 -13.60 -6.13
C THR A 31 1.86 -13.68 -4.63
N ILE A 32 0.90 -13.19 -3.85
CA ILE A 32 0.97 -13.08 -2.40
C ILE A 32 -0.38 -13.55 -1.85
N ALA A 33 -0.36 -14.66 -1.11
CA ALA A 33 -1.55 -15.18 -0.44
C ALA A 33 -1.78 -14.48 0.92
N ASP A 34 -2.99 -14.62 1.48
CA ASP A 34 -3.40 -14.25 2.84
C ASP A 34 -2.67 -13.01 3.37
N ALA A 35 -3.13 -11.85 2.88
CA ALA A 35 -2.48 -10.56 3.08
C ALA A 35 -3.50 -9.43 3.26
N ILE A 36 -3.03 -8.36 3.88
CA ILE A 36 -3.69 -7.05 3.85
C ILE A 36 -3.15 -6.27 2.66
N LEU A 37 -3.96 -6.13 1.62
CA LEU A 37 -3.68 -5.26 0.48
C LEU A 37 -4.14 -3.84 0.78
N ALA A 38 -3.20 -2.91 0.88
CA ALA A 38 -3.46 -1.50 1.12
C ALA A 38 -3.24 -0.69 -0.16
N PHE A 39 -4.34 -0.25 -0.76
CA PHE A 39 -4.33 0.80 -1.79
C PHE A 39 -4.16 2.14 -1.09
N ILE A 40 -3.07 2.86 -1.38
CA ILE A 40 -2.68 4.07 -0.67
C ILE A 40 -2.54 5.21 -1.67
N GLN A 41 -3.24 6.31 -1.39
CA GLN A 41 -3.01 7.60 -2.02
C GLN A 41 -2.55 8.62 -1.00
N VAL A 42 -1.36 9.17 -1.24
CA VAL A 42 -0.80 10.26 -0.44
C VAL A 42 -1.23 11.58 -1.08
N GLU A 43 -1.78 12.48 -0.27
CA GLU A 43 -2.35 13.75 -0.73
C GLU A 43 -1.33 14.87 -0.49
N GLU A 44 -1.41 15.96 -1.26
CA GLU A 44 -0.50 17.11 -1.14
C GLU A 44 -0.44 17.66 0.30
N GLY A 45 -1.58 17.68 0.99
CA GLY A 45 -1.65 18.12 2.39
C GLY A 45 -0.89 17.23 3.39
N ASP A 46 -0.55 15.99 3.03
CA ASP A 46 0.32 15.13 3.83
C ASP A 46 1.78 15.53 3.75
N GLU A 47 2.21 16.07 2.60
CA GLU A 47 3.58 16.53 2.35
C GLU A 47 3.94 17.78 3.14
N LEU A 48 2.93 18.57 3.52
CA LEU A 48 3.06 19.68 4.48
C LEU A 48 3.31 19.21 5.91
N LYS A 49 3.33 17.89 6.17
CA LYS A 49 3.59 17.27 7.47
C LYS A 49 4.88 16.46 7.42
N ASP A 50 5.44 16.21 8.59
CA ASP A 50 6.59 15.34 8.74
C ASP A 50 6.28 13.88 8.34
N VAL A 51 7.18 13.26 7.58
CA VAL A 51 7.04 11.89 7.06
C VAL A 51 6.78 10.89 8.19
N LYS A 52 7.51 11.00 9.31
CA LYS A 52 7.35 10.09 10.46
C LYS A 52 5.96 10.22 11.12
N SER A 53 5.36 11.41 11.09
CA SER A 53 3.96 11.59 11.52
C SER A 53 2.98 10.85 10.62
N ARG A 54 3.16 10.97 9.29
CA ARG A 54 2.31 10.33 8.27
C ARG A 54 2.47 8.81 8.29
N GLU A 55 3.71 8.33 8.31
CA GLU A 55 4.08 6.91 8.41
C GLU A 55 3.43 6.28 9.63
N LYS A 56 3.51 6.95 10.80
CA LYS A 56 2.91 6.43 12.04
C LYS A 56 1.41 6.23 11.93
N LYS A 57 0.69 7.15 11.28
CA LYS A 57 -0.75 7.00 11.08
C LYS A 57 -1.06 5.81 10.17
N LEU A 58 -0.37 5.72 9.03
CA LEU A 58 -0.52 4.61 8.09
C LEU A 58 -0.25 3.26 8.77
N VAL A 59 0.91 3.11 9.41
CA VAL A 59 1.32 1.86 10.05
C VAL A 59 0.38 1.44 11.18
N ASN A 60 -0.11 2.40 11.98
CA ASN A 60 -1.08 2.08 13.03
C ASN A 60 -2.41 1.58 12.45
N HIS A 61 -2.89 2.21 11.37
CA HIS A 61 -4.09 1.77 10.67
C HIS A 61 -3.91 0.35 10.08
N LEU A 62 -2.81 0.11 9.37
CA LEU A 62 -2.52 -1.20 8.77
C LEU A 62 -2.38 -2.30 9.83
N LYS A 63 -1.65 -2.05 10.93
CA LYS A 63 -1.57 -3.00 12.06
C LYS A 63 -2.93 -3.29 12.67
N TRP A 64 -3.80 -2.30 12.77
CA TRP A 64 -5.17 -2.51 13.26
C TRP A 64 -5.98 -3.38 12.29
N THR A 65 -5.96 -3.09 10.98
CA THR A 65 -6.66 -3.92 9.98
C THR A 65 -6.14 -5.35 9.92
N ALA A 66 -4.82 -5.55 10.04
CA ALA A 66 -4.19 -6.86 10.07
C ALA A 66 -4.63 -7.68 11.29
N ARG A 67 -4.71 -7.06 12.48
CA ARG A 67 -5.26 -7.71 13.68
C ARG A 67 -6.73 -8.10 13.52
N LYS A 68 -7.54 -7.29 12.83
CA LYS A 68 -8.95 -7.62 12.57
C LYS A 68 -9.14 -8.82 11.66
N ASN A 69 -8.16 -9.12 10.81
CA ASN A 69 -8.18 -10.22 9.87
C ASN A 69 -7.19 -11.34 10.23
N ASN A 70 -6.60 -11.31 11.44
CA ASN A 70 -5.59 -12.26 11.90
C ASN A 70 -4.46 -12.52 10.89
N CYS A 71 -3.99 -11.46 10.23
CA CYS A 71 -3.03 -11.55 9.13
C CYS A 71 -1.68 -10.94 9.50
N LYS A 72 -0.59 -11.48 8.93
CA LYS A 72 0.80 -11.05 9.17
C LYS A 72 1.52 -10.52 7.92
N ARG A 73 0.87 -10.57 6.76
CA ARG A 73 1.38 -10.03 5.51
C ARG A 73 0.68 -8.74 5.14
N ILE A 74 1.44 -7.74 4.73
CA ILE A 74 0.91 -6.43 4.30
C ILE A 74 1.53 -6.06 2.95
N ILE A 75 0.68 -5.69 2.01
CA ILE A 75 1.06 -5.22 0.68
C ILE A 75 0.76 -3.72 0.62
N LEU A 76 1.79 -2.92 0.39
CA LEU A 76 1.68 -1.49 0.14
C LEU A 76 1.61 -1.26 -1.37
N HIS A 77 0.44 -0.83 -1.85
CA HIS A 77 0.19 -0.58 -3.25
C HIS A 77 -0.13 0.90 -3.48
N SER A 78 0.74 1.60 -4.21
CA SER A 78 0.53 2.99 -4.60
C SER A 78 -0.63 3.09 -5.59
N PHE A 79 -1.67 3.83 -5.24
CA PHE A 79 -2.90 3.92 -6.02
C PHE A 79 -3.47 5.34 -6.03
N ALA A 80 -3.07 6.14 -7.02
CA ALA A 80 -3.37 7.58 -7.10
C ALA A 80 -4.79 7.94 -7.60
N HIS A 81 -5.78 7.07 -7.38
CA HIS A 81 -7.17 7.26 -7.85
C HIS A 81 -8.24 7.25 -6.73
N LEU A 82 -7.83 7.32 -5.45
CA LEU A 82 -8.69 7.46 -4.26
C LEU A 82 -9.01 8.92 -3.88
N SER A 83 -8.33 9.91 -4.47
CA SER A 83 -8.49 11.35 -4.22
C SER A 83 -8.09 12.15 -5.46
N GLU A 84 -8.52 13.40 -5.54
CA GLU A 84 -8.10 14.34 -6.59
C GLU A 84 -6.74 15.01 -6.25
N SER A 85 -6.30 14.94 -5.00
CA SER A 85 -5.03 15.50 -4.54
C SER A 85 -3.93 14.44 -4.48
N LYS A 86 -2.70 14.80 -4.87
CA LYS A 86 -1.55 13.91 -4.91
C LYS A 86 -0.29 14.60 -4.38
N ALA A 87 0.45 13.95 -3.49
CA ALA A 87 1.77 14.39 -3.08
C ALA A 87 2.84 14.12 -4.15
N SER A 88 4.03 14.68 -3.96
CA SER A 88 5.19 14.38 -4.81
C SER A 88 5.55 12.89 -4.81
N VAL A 89 6.23 12.44 -5.87
CA VAL A 89 6.70 11.06 -6.02
C VAL A 89 7.72 10.74 -4.94
N GLU A 90 8.62 11.68 -4.67
CA GLU A 90 9.71 11.58 -3.70
C GLU A 90 9.16 11.42 -2.28
N PHE A 91 8.21 12.28 -1.89
CA PHE A 91 7.57 12.20 -0.58
C PHE A 91 6.79 10.88 -0.43
N THR A 92 6.04 10.50 -1.45
CA THR A 92 5.26 9.26 -1.44
C THR A 92 6.18 8.04 -1.29
N LYS A 93 7.29 7.99 -2.03
CA LYS A 93 8.24 6.88 -1.96
C LYS A 93 8.89 6.80 -0.58
N SER A 94 9.36 7.93 -0.05
CA SER A 94 9.93 8.01 1.31
C SER A 94 8.94 7.54 2.37
N LEU A 95 7.67 7.92 2.27
CA LEU A 95 6.61 7.49 3.18
C LEU A 95 6.38 5.97 3.12
N PHE A 96 6.37 5.38 1.94
CA PHE A 96 6.21 3.93 1.75
C PHE A 96 7.38 3.16 2.36
N ASP A 97 8.61 3.60 2.11
CA ASP A 97 9.82 2.93 2.60
C ASP A 97 9.91 2.97 4.15
N GLU A 98 9.60 4.11 4.76
CA GLU A 98 9.56 4.22 6.22
C GLU A 98 8.41 3.40 6.84
N ALA A 99 7.25 3.33 6.17
CA ALA A 99 6.12 2.52 6.61
C ALA A 99 6.43 1.02 6.53
N GLU A 100 7.02 0.56 5.42
CA GLU A 100 7.49 -0.81 5.26
C GLU A 100 8.48 -1.18 6.37
N LYS A 101 9.50 -0.35 6.57
CA LYS A 101 10.51 -0.57 7.60
C LYS A 101 9.91 -0.67 9.00
N ARG A 102 8.96 0.22 9.38
CA ARG A 102 8.31 0.10 10.70
C ARG A 102 7.43 -1.14 10.80
N LEU A 103 6.75 -1.54 9.73
CA LEU A 103 5.95 -2.77 9.73
C LEU A 103 6.84 -4.00 9.94
N GLN A 104 7.96 -4.09 9.23
CA GLN A 104 8.97 -5.15 9.39
C GLN A 104 9.53 -5.19 10.82
N ASN A 105 9.86 -4.04 11.41
CA ASN A 105 10.29 -3.93 12.81
C ASN A 105 9.24 -4.38 13.84
N ALA A 106 8.01 -4.64 13.40
CA ALA A 106 6.91 -5.16 14.22
C ALA A 106 6.45 -6.56 13.77
N ASP A 107 7.36 -7.31 13.14
CA ASP A 107 7.19 -8.70 12.73
C ASP A 107 6.04 -8.91 11.73
N PHE A 108 5.90 -7.97 10.78
CA PHE A 108 5.08 -8.17 9.59
C PHE A 108 5.96 -8.50 8.39
N GLU A 109 5.54 -9.47 7.59
CA GLU A 109 6.07 -9.65 6.25
C GLU A 109 5.41 -8.62 5.34
N THR A 110 6.23 -7.92 4.55
CA THR A 110 5.77 -6.75 3.79
C THR A 110 6.20 -6.84 2.34
N PHE A 111 5.40 -6.21 1.48
CA PHE A 111 5.64 -6.13 0.06
C PHE A 111 5.24 -4.75 -0.43
N GLN A 112 6.09 -4.09 -1.19
CA GLN A 112 5.67 -2.97 -2.02
C GLN A 112 5.45 -3.46 -3.46
N THR A 113 4.36 -3.03 -4.09
CA THR A 113 4.24 -3.19 -5.55
C THR A 113 5.16 -2.19 -6.26
N PRO A 114 5.60 -2.46 -7.50
CA PRO A 114 6.46 -1.55 -8.25
C PRO A 114 5.88 -0.13 -8.33
N PHE A 115 6.66 0.86 -7.91
CA PHE A 115 6.26 2.25 -7.95
C PHE A 115 6.42 2.80 -9.36
N GLY A 116 5.45 3.60 -9.84
CA GLY A 116 5.52 4.18 -11.18
C GLY A 116 5.23 3.20 -12.32
N TYR A 117 4.52 2.11 -12.04
CA TYR A 117 4.04 1.18 -13.06
C TYR A 117 2.52 1.10 -13.07
N PHE A 118 1.95 0.95 -14.25
CA PHE A 118 0.63 0.34 -14.40
C PHE A 118 0.79 -1.18 -14.24
N LEU A 119 -0.08 -1.78 -13.44
CA LEU A 119 -0.03 -3.20 -13.09
C LEU A 119 -1.35 -3.86 -13.46
N ASP A 120 -1.28 -5.01 -14.11
CA ASP A 120 -2.42 -5.92 -14.20
C ASP A 120 -2.62 -6.56 -12.83
N LEU A 121 -3.82 -6.45 -12.26
CA LEU A 121 -4.13 -6.94 -10.92
C LEU A 121 -5.08 -8.13 -10.97
N LYS A 122 -4.80 -9.15 -10.17
CA LYS A 122 -5.77 -10.18 -9.77
C LYS A 122 -5.97 -10.10 -8.27
N ILE A 123 -7.22 -9.98 -7.85
CA ILE A 123 -7.59 -9.77 -6.44
C ILE A 123 -8.65 -10.82 -6.09
N ASP A 124 -8.29 -11.79 -5.25
CA ASP A 124 -9.25 -12.67 -4.58
C ASP A 124 -9.49 -12.13 -3.16
N ALA A 125 -10.59 -11.42 -2.97
CA ALA A 125 -10.97 -10.78 -1.72
C ALA A 125 -12.30 -11.35 -1.20
N PRO A 126 -12.31 -12.04 -0.04
CA PRO A 126 -13.54 -12.59 0.52
C PRO A 126 -14.48 -11.51 1.06
N GLY A 127 -15.77 -11.82 1.09
CA GLY A 127 -16.82 -10.89 1.49
C GLY A 127 -17.26 -11.02 2.95
N TYR A 128 -16.64 -10.26 3.86
CA TYR A 128 -17.13 -10.09 5.23
C TYR A 128 -16.82 -8.69 5.80
N SER A 129 -17.46 -8.33 6.91
CA SER A 129 -17.55 -6.94 7.42
C SER A 129 -16.22 -6.18 7.51
N LEU A 130 -15.16 -6.83 7.98
CA LEU A 130 -13.83 -6.21 8.17
C LEU A 130 -12.79 -6.60 7.12
N ALA A 131 -13.23 -7.28 6.06
CA ALA A 131 -12.36 -7.61 4.92
C ALA A 131 -12.06 -6.38 4.06
N ARG A 132 -12.89 -5.33 4.10
CA ARG A 132 -12.77 -4.14 3.24
C ARG A 132 -13.02 -2.88 4.04
N ILE A 133 -12.03 -2.02 4.18
CA ILE A 133 -12.08 -0.85 5.07
C ILE A 133 -11.47 0.36 4.36
N TRP A 134 -12.16 1.48 4.37
CA TRP A 134 -11.65 2.76 3.88
C TRP A 134 -11.37 3.71 5.04
N ALA A 135 -10.31 4.51 4.93
CA ALA A 135 -9.96 5.53 5.90
C ALA A 135 -9.33 6.78 5.25
N THR A 136 -9.60 7.93 5.85
CA THR A 136 -8.80 9.14 5.69
C THR A 136 -7.88 9.29 6.90
N LEU A 137 -6.56 9.43 6.69
CA LEU A 137 -5.55 9.54 7.74
C LEU A 137 -4.81 10.89 7.70
#